data_AF-A0A1M5MM05-F1
#
_entry.id   AF-A0A1M5MM05-F1
#
_cell.length_a   1.000
_cell.length_b   1.000
_cell.length_c   1.000
_cell.angle_alpha   90.00
_cell.angle_beta   90.00
_cell.angle_gamma   90.00
#
_symmetry.space_group_name_H-M   'P 1'
#
loop_
_entity.id
_entity.type
_entity.pdbx_description
1 polymer ?
#
loop_
_entity_poly.entity_id
_entity_poly.type
_entity_poly.pdbx_seq_one_letter_code
_entity_poly.pdbx_strand_id
1 'polypeptide(L)'
;MKRGVAVAVTAFLVVSAVAPAVAAAVGAPSGGSATVSTSPIVAQQSANNSTTPTEPTWEPPGPFSYRELTTGGTHDADAPPAARSLGMGGIILRYVPVSPLQTSAQPLKSGQRLETDYIQAYTATYGDAVGEYQFVVVFWEKQTKRVNGTTVSYAANQSVQRISFQTSEGYATSQLKLRSHFEDSVRATAWIEHNGERVQGARWLFSHRSNPLTASPAYPINGKGDIWRWASVNLILPALAGTLVSGATARHVLDRVVVSAQKSEIFWGVSLALVIAAAVGVATWQTAVVLANAPFVVGILMGAVAFPVMLSLRDADVTQAGFFRREVHNDAVSPGGEGRPGTRRVSNTLKDVIEHDDTLYAPAKSIRSMLARYWAAPASVPVEEMRSYDSGDGDLGRLFEVDPESDKVLKHTPARLTFAPTVLREVDDDELADAPEGGIAAVPKAISVQLSNLATRINWRFVTIALGGGAVVYGVGMAVFNAPLIAGGAALLPALVGGTEARDGRLDVDWGPTHYEDVRAIVATERDEYKDRSTYDALLEAITEIEFDQHKRALQFADKLRSQAQELSDETHGGPPVADDAASEPSTGVADD
;
A
#
# COMPACT_ATOMS: atom_id res chain seq x y z
N MET A 1 9.25 6.41 -24.01
CA MET A 1 8.54 7.59 -23.43
C MET A 1 7.02 7.64 -23.66
N LYS A 2 6.45 7.20 -24.80
CA LYS A 2 5.00 7.35 -25.08
C LYS A 2 4.06 6.36 -24.34
N ARG A 3 4.55 5.21 -23.86
CA ARG A 3 3.73 4.20 -23.15
C ARG A 3 3.48 4.52 -21.66
N GLY A 4 4.42 5.19 -20.99
CA GLY A 4 4.29 5.51 -19.56
C GLY A 4 3.26 6.62 -19.23
N VAL A 5 3.03 7.55 -20.17
CA VAL A 5 2.01 8.61 -20.01
C VAL A 5 0.60 8.06 -20.20
N ALA A 6 0.42 7.09 -21.11
CA ALA A 6 -0.87 6.46 -21.37
C ALA A 6 -1.36 5.67 -20.14
N VAL A 7 -0.49 4.87 -19.51
CA VAL A 7 -0.86 4.02 -18.36
C VAL A 7 -1.15 4.84 -17.09
N ALA A 8 -0.44 5.96 -16.86
CA ALA A 8 -0.76 6.87 -15.76
C ALA A 8 -2.14 7.52 -15.91
N VAL A 9 -2.55 7.84 -17.14
CA VAL A 9 -3.89 8.34 -17.45
C VAL A 9 -4.94 7.22 -17.32
N THR A 10 -4.62 5.98 -17.69
CA THR A 10 -5.53 4.83 -17.54
C THR A 10 -5.74 4.45 -16.07
N ALA A 11 -4.69 4.45 -15.24
CA ALA A 11 -4.81 4.21 -13.79
C ALA A 11 -5.64 5.31 -13.11
N PHE A 12 -5.46 6.57 -13.53
CA PHE A 12 -6.28 7.70 -13.07
C PHE A 12 -7.74 7.56 -13.51
N LEU A 13 -8.00 7.06 -14.73
CA LEU A 13 -9.36 6.80 -15.24
C LEU A 13 -10.03 5.59 -14.57
N VAL A 14 -9.30 4.54 -14.22
CA VAL A 14 -9.85 3.37 -13.48
C VAL A 14 -10.19 3.75 -12.04
N VAL A 15 -9.39 4.61 -11.40
CA VAL A 15 -9.73 5.20 -10.08
C VAL A 15 -10.90 6.19 -10.18
N SER A 16 -11.04 6.90 -11.31
CA SER A 16 -12.17 7.80 -11.57
C SER A 16 -13.47 7.07 -11.94
N ALA A 17 -13.38 5.84 -12.46
CA ALA A 17 -14.52 5.04 -12.92
C ALA A 17 -15.27 4.30 -11.79
N VAL A 18 -14.79 4.35 -10.55
CA VAL A 18 -15.53 3.84 -9.37
C VAL A 18 -16.49 4.90 -8.79
N ALA A 19 -16.60 6.07 -9.41
CA ALA A 19 -17.70 6.99 -9.18
C ALA A 19 -18.96 6.49 -9.93
N PRO A 20 -20.11 6.25 -9.26
CA PRO A 20 -21.29 5.78 -9.94
C PRO A 20 -21.77 6.81 -10.97
N ALA A 21 -21.68 6.41 -12.24
CA ALA A 21 -22.32 7.08 -13.36
C ALA A 21 -23.84 6.92 -13.24
N VAL A 22 -24.53 7.92 -12.70
CA VAL A 22 -26.00 8.01 -12.79
C VAL A 22 -26.44 9.43 -13.15
N ALA A 23 -26.97 9.49 -14.37
CA ALA A 23 -28.05 10.31 -14.88
C ALA A 23 -27.87 11.83 -15.05
N ALA A 24 -28.00 12.19 -16.33
CA ALA A 24 -28.34 13.48 -16.87
C ALA A 24 -29.71 14.01 -16.38
N ALA A 25 -29.85 15.34 -16.53
CA ALA A 25 -31.09 16.10 -16.74
C ALA A 25 -32.16 16.09 -15.63
N VAL A 26 -32.09 17.05 -14.69
CA VAL A 26 -33.27 17.77 -14.14
C VAL A 26 -32.83 19.18 -13.72
N GLY A 27 -33.58 20.21 -14.16
CA GLY A 27 -33.30 21.62 -13.90
C GLY A 27 -33.35 22.00 -12.42
N ALA A 28 -32.51 22.95 -12.01
CA ALA A 28 -32.52 23.53 -10.68
C ALA A 28 -33.75 24.46 -10.52
N PRO A 29 -34.56 24.32 -9.46
CA PRO A 29 -35.52 25.35 -9.10
C PRO A 29 -34.78 26.55 -8.49
N SER A 30 -35.08 27.73 -9.00
CA SER A 30 -34.69 29.03 -8.46
C SER A 30 -35.29 29.24 -7.06
N GLY A 31 -34.48 29.14 -6.01
CA GLY A 31 -34.87 29.47 -4.63
C GLY A 31 -34.46 30.89 -4.26
N GLY A 32 -35.38 31.64 -3.64
CA GLY A 32 -35.13 32.99 -3.12
C GLY A 32 -34.19 32.97 -1.90
N SER A 33 -33.31 33.97 -1.79
CA SER A 33 -32.39 34.12 -0.66
C SER A 33 -33.07 34.80 0.53
N ALA A 34 -32.95 34.21 1.72
CA ALA A 34 -33.46 34.73 2.99
C ALA A 34 -32.50 35.77 3.61
N THR A 35 -33.04 36.76 4.32
CA THR A 35 -32.27 37.83 4.99
C THR A 35 -32.03 37.50 6.47
N VAL A 36 -30.80 37.76 6.94
CA VAL A 36 -30.38 37.51 8.33
C VAL A 36 -30.31 38.85 9.06
N SER A 37 -31.06 38.99 10.16
CA SER A 37 -30.97 40.15 11.05
C SER A 37 -30.44 39.74 12.42
N THR A 38 -29.44 40.48 12.91
CA THR A 38 -28.92 40.34 14.28
C THR A 38 -29.44 41.51 15.11
N SER A 39 -30.64 41.37 15.66
CA SER A 39 -31.24 42.41 16.51
C SER A 39 -30.89 42.20 17.99
N PRO A 40 -30.66 43.27 18.77
CA PRO A 40 -30.54 43.19 20.22
C PRO A 40 -31.87 42.77 20.88
N ILE A 41 -31.74 42.12 22.03
CA ILE A 41 -32.80 41.43 22.79
C ILE A 41 -33.85 42.43 23.27
N VAL A 42 -35.11 42.25 22.88
CA VAL A 42 -36.27 42.82 23.58
C VAL A 42 -37.09 41.65 24.13
N ALA A 43 -37.02 41.44 25.44
CA ALA A 43 -37.91 40.53 26.14
C ALA A 43 -39.18 41.28 26.53
N GLN A 44 -40.36 40.77 26.17
CA GLN A 44 -41.63 41.23 26.74
C GLN A 44 -41.70 40.76 28.21
N GLN A 45 -41.38 41.67 29.13
CA GLN A 45 -41.62 41.49 30.57
C GLN A 45 -43.12 41.53 30.85
N SER A 46 -43.69 40.40 31.25
CA SER A 46 -44.95 40.39 32.00
C SER A 46 -44.63 40.79 33.44
N ALA A 47 -44.97 42.03 33.81
CA ALA A 47 -44.79 42.54 35.16
C ALA A 47 -45.90 42.01 36.09
N ASN A 48 -45.52 41.18 37.06
CA ASN A 48 -46.31 40.98 38.27
C ASN A 48 -45.46 41.38 39.48
N ASN A 49 -45.78 42.55 40.02
CA ASN A 49 -45.23 43.07 41.27
C ASN A 49 -45.80 42.29 42.46
N SER A 50 -44.92 41.67 43.25
CA SER A 50 -45.19 41.40 44.67
C SER A 50 -43.86 41.36 45.42
N THR A 51 -43.72 42.27 46.38
CA THR A 51 -42.49 42.54 47.15
C THR A 51 -42.54 41.80 48.48
N THR A 52 -41.69 40.79 48.66
CA THR A 52 -41.35 40.22 49.97
C THR A 52 -39.85 39.84 49.97
N PRO A 53 -39.05 40.24 50.97
CA PRO A 53 -37.61 39.98 50.96
C PRO A 53 -37.35 38.51 51.31
N THR A 54 -36.94 37.72 50.32
CA THR A 54 -36.51 36.33 50.51
C THR A 54 -35.07 36.21 50.04
N GLU A 55 -34.29 35.34 50.70
CA GLU A 55 -32.89 34.96 50.42
C GLU A 55 -32.50 35.00 48.93
N PRO A 56 -31.21 35.16 48.56
CA PRO A 56 -30.80 35.19 47.16
C PRO A 56 -31.14 33.86 46.46
N THR A 57 -32.37 33.76 45.95
CA THR A 57 -32.86 32.70 45.10
C THR A 57 -32.10 32.82 43.80
N TRP A 58 -31.15 31.92 43.59
CA TRP A 58 -30.36 31.91 42.38
C TRP A 58 -31.29 31.83 41.15
N GLU A 59 -31.18 32.81 40.27
CA GLU A 59 -31.89 32.85 39.00
C GLU A 59 -30.97 32.34 37.87
N PRO A 60 -31.45 31.43 37.00
CA PRO A 60 -30.65 30.93 35.90
C PRO A 60 -30.35 32.03 34.87
N PRO A 61 -29.13 32.09 34.31
CA PRO A 61 -28.75 33.11 33.34
C PRO A 61 -29.45 32.90 31.99
N GLY A 62 -29.84 34.01 31.35
CA GLY A 62 -30.34 34.04 29.98
C GLY A 62 -31.84 34.35 29.84
N PRO A 63 -32.29 34.72 28.63
CA PRO A 63 -33.68 35.16 28.40
C PRO A 63 -34.70 34.01 28.38
N PHE A 64 -34.27 32.76 28.19
CA PHE A 64 -35.16 31.60 28.12
C PHE A 64 -34.88 30.59 29.23
N SER A 65 -35.95 29.96 29.75
CA SER A 65 -35.81 28.95 30.79
C SER A 65 -35.34 27.60 30.23
N TYR A 66 -34.69 26.77 31.06
CA TYR A 66 -34.28 25.42 30.65
C TYR A 66 -35.47 24.54 30.23
N ARG A 67 -36.59 24.63 30.96
CA ARG A 67 -37.82 23.92 30.60
C ARG A 67 -38.33 24.36 29.24
N GLU A 68 -38.33 25.67 28.98
CA GLU A 68 -38.70 26.20 27.68
C GLU A 68 -37.80 25.59 26.62
N LEU A 69 -36.47 25.71 26.70
CA LEU A 69 -35.56 25.24 25.65
C LEU A 69 -35.55 23.70 25.45
N THR A 70 -36.01 22.92 26.42
CA THR A 70 -36.08 21.44 26.32
C THR A 70 -37.42 20.91 25.85
N THR A 71 -38.45 21.75 25.74
CA THR A 71 -39.79 21.33 25.34
C THR A 71 -39.89 21.16 23.82
N GLY A 72 -40.29 19.98 23.36
CA GLY A 72 -40.52 19.64 21.95
C GLY A 72 -41.71 20.33 21.30
N GLY A 73 -41.71 20.39 19.97
CA GLY A 73 -42.89 20.75 19.20
C GLY A 73 -43.85 19.59 19.00
N THR A 74 -45.05 19.90 18.53
CA THR A 74 -46.10 18.91 18.24
C THR A 74 -46.10 18.61 16.74
N HIS A 75 -46.21 17.33 16.38
CA HIS A 75 -46.35 16.90 15.00
C HIS A 75 -47.42 15.81 14.90
N ASP A 76 -47.94 15.64 13.69
CA ASP A 76 -48.80 14.51 13.37
C ASP A 76 -47.96 13.22 13.38
N ALA A 77 -48.47 12.16 14.01
CA ALA A 77 -47.79 10.87 14.11
C ALA A 77 -47.55 10.24 12.73
N ASP A 78 -48.41 10.53 11.74
CA ASP A 78 -48.31 10.02 10.38
C ASP A 78 -47.38 10.86 9.48
N ALA A 79 -46.94 12.03 9.96
CA ALA A 79 -46.01 12.91 9.24
C ALA A 79 -44.55 12.68 9.70
N PRO A 80 -43.54 13.00 8.86
CA PRO A 80 -42.15 12.97 9.28
C PRO A 80 -41.95 13.80 10.57
N PRO A 81 -41.09 13.38 11.52
CA PRO A 81 -40.87 14.10 12.79
C PRO A 81 -40.38 15.56 12.65
N ALA A 82 -39.96 15.95 11.45
CA ALA A 82 -39.57 17.31 11.10
C ALA A 82 -40.75 18.21 10.68
N ALA A 83 -41.92 17.65 10.40
CA ALA A 83 -43.08 18.36 9.90
C ALA A 83 -43.85 19.05 11.03
N ARG A 84 -44.28 20.29 10.80
CA ARG A 84 -45.13 21.06 11.72
C ARG A 84 -46.26 21.71 10.95
N SER A 85 -47.43 21.82 11.60
CA SER A 85 -48.57 22.55 11.03
C SER A 85 -48.33 24.06 11.11
N LEU A 86 -48.78 24.78 10.08
CA LEU A 86 -48.87 26.25 10.04
C LEU A 86 -50.34 26.71 9.98
N GLY A 87 -51.28 25.90 10.47
CA GLY A 87 -52.72 26.11 10.25
C GLY A 87 -53.13 25.55 8.89
N MET A 88 -53.44 26.42 7.91
CA MET A 88 -53.73 26.02 6.52
C MET A 88 -52.45 25.73 5.72
N GLY A 89 -51.63 24.81 6.23
CA GLY A 89 -50.37 24.43 5.61
C GLY A 89 -49.43 23.71 6.56
N GLY A 90 -48.22 23.45 6.08
CA GLY A 90 -47.18 22.82 6.87
C GLY A 90 -45.77 23.24 6.45
N ILE A 91 -44.84 23.04 7.37
CA ILE A 91 -43.40 23.25 7.17
C ILE A 91 -42.66 21.98 7.57
N ILE A 92 -41.70 21.58 6.75
CA ILE A 92 -40.78 20.48 7.01
C ILE A 92 -39.37 21.05 6.98
N LEU A 93 -38.65 20.94 8.10
CA LEU A 93 -37.23 21.24 8.11
C LEU A 93 -36.46 20.06 7.53
N ARG A 94 -35.66 20.35 6.50
CA ARG A 94 -34.79 19.38 5.84
C ARG A 94 -33.35 19.86 5.88
N TYR A 95 -32.40 18.95 5.78
CA TYR A 95 -31.00 19.30 5.64
C TYR A 95 -30.36 18.34 4.64
N VAL A 96 -29.29 18.78 3.99
CA VAL A 96 -28.46 17.92 3.14
C VAL A 96 -27.26 17.48 3.98
N PRO A 97 -27.09 16.18 4.26
CA PRO A 97 -25.95 15.71 5.02
C PRO A 97 -24.64 16.03 4.28
N VAL A 98 -23.57 16.32 5.02
CA VAL A 98 -22.24 16.53 4.45
C VAL A 98 -21.62 15.16 4.14
N SER A 99 -22.14 14.50 3.11
CA SER A 99 -21.69 13.17 2.67
C SER A 99 -21.61 13.12 1.15
N PRO A 100 -20.51 12.59 0.58
CA PRO A 100 -20.40 12.43 -0.87
C PRO A 100 -21.37 11.37 -1.44
N LEU A 101 -21.89 10.48 -0.59
CA LEU A 101 -22.79 9.39 -0.99
C LEU A 101 -24.28 9.75 -0.84
N GLN A 102 -24.62 10.75 -0.03
CA GLN A 102 -26.00 11.14 0.26
C GLN A 102 -26.22 12.61 -0.13
N THR A 103 -26.84 12.83 -1.29
CA THR A 103 -27.05 14.16 -1.86
C THR A 103 -28.50 14.64 -1.77
N SER A 104 -29.40 13.85 -1.21
CA SER A 104 -30.82 14.20 -1.06
C SER A 104 -31.09 14.87 0.28
N ALA A 105 -32.00 15.84 0.27
CA ALA A 105 -32.45 16.51 1.49
C ALA A 105 -33.24 15.51 2.36
N GLN A 106 -32.86 15.39 3.62
CA GLN A 106 -33.50 14.52 4.60
C GLN A 106 -34.26 15.34 5.65
N PRO A 107 -35.42 14.86 6.14
CA PRO A 107 -36.14 15.52 7.22
C PRO A 107 -35.31 15.51 8.52
N LEU A 108 -35.33 16.63 9.24
CA LEU A 108 -34.65 16.78 10.52
C LEU A 108 -35.29 15.92 11.63
N LYS A 109 -34.54 14.99 12.23
CA LYS A 109 -35.04 14.21 13.37
C LYS A 109 -34.88 14.97 14.68
N SER A 110 -35.76 14.69 15.65
CA SER A 110 -35.63 15.25 17.01
C SER A 110 -34.32 14.79 17.66
N GLY A 111 -33.58 15.73 18.25
CA GLY A 111 -32.29 15.47 18.91
C GLY A 111 -31.13 15.18 17.95
N GLN A 112 -31.35 15.24 16.64
CA GLN A 112 -30.31 14.96 15.65
C GLN A 112 -29.16 15.97 15.73
N ARG A 113 -27.92 15.51 15.48
CA ARG A 113 -26.78 16.40 15.25
C ARG A 113 -26.73 16.84 13.80
N LEU A 114 -26.79 18.15 13.59
CA LEU A 114 -26.57 18.80 12.32
C LEU A 114 -25.10 19.15 12.16
N GLU A 115 -24.54 18.72 11.03
CA GLU A 115 -23.16 18.96 10.63
C GLU A 115 -23.04 19.97 9.48
N THR A 116 -24.11 20.73 9.24
CA THR A 116 -24.19 21.74 8.18
C THR A 116 -24.80 23.02 8.74
N ASP A 117 -24.30 24.15 8.26
CA ASP A 117 -24.81 25.47 8.61
C ASP A 117 -26.11 25.82 7.85
N TYR A 118 -26.60 24.95 6.97
CA TYR A 118 -27.77 25.22 6.14
C TYR A 118 -28.89 24.21 6.38
N ILE A 119 -30.06 24.73 6.75
CA ILE A 119 -31.33 24.00 6.81
C ILE A 119 -32.23 24.52 5.69
N GLN A 120 -33.05 23.65 5.10
CA GLN A 120 -34.09 23.99 4.16
C GLN A 120 -35.45 23.97 4.85
N ALA A 121 -36.16 25.08 4.82
CA ALA A 121 -37.59 25.15 5.15
C ALA A 121 -38.39 24.80 3.89
N TYR A 122 -38.89 23.57 3.83
CA TYR A 122 -39.83 23.15 2.79
C TYR A 122 -41.25 23.40 3.27
N THR A 123 -41.95 24.34 2.65
CA THR A 123 -43.29 24.76 3.06
C THR A 123 -44.34 24.36 2.04
N ALA A 124 -45.54 24.06 2.52
CA ALA A 124 -46.76 23.90 1.73
C ALA A 124 -47.83 24.78 2.39
N THR A 125 -48.08 25.96 1.83
CA THR A 125 -48.87 27.02 2.49
C THR A 125 -50.01 27.49 1.60
N TYR A 126 -51.18 27.72 2.21
CA TYR A 126 -52.39 28.18 1.53
C TYR A 126 -53.13 29.20 2.39
N GLY A 127 -53.90 30.09 1.75
CA GLY A 127 -54.70 31.10 2.45
C GLY A 127 -53.89 31.90 3.46
N ASP A 128 -54.36 31.94 4.70
CA ASP A 128 -53.76 32.72 5.80
C ASP A 128 -52.37 32.22 6.25
N ALA A 129 -51.90 31.08 5.75
CA ALA A 129 -50.55 30.56 6.02
C ALA A 129 -49.49 31.11 5.03
N VAL A 130 -49.88 31.99 4.11
CA VAL A 130 -48.96 32.66 3.18
C VAL A 130 -48.47 33.96 3.81
N GLY A 131 -47.16 34.20 3.84
CA GLY A 131 -46.62 35.45 4.37
C GLY A 131 -45.15 35.40 4.75
N GLU A 132 -44.72 36.39 5.52
CA GLU A 132 -43.38 36.42 6.11
C GLU A 132 -43.36 35.65 7.43
N TYR A 133 -42.37 34.78 7.60
CA TYR A 133 -42.12 34.02 8.81
C TYR A 133 -40.70 34.28 9.29
N GLN A 134 -40.51 34.22 10.61
CA GLN A 134 -39.20 34.22 11.23
C GLN A 134 -38.88 32.85 11.82
N PHE A 135 -37.77 32.26 11.36
CA PHE A 135 -37.18 31.11 12.01
C PHE A 135 -36.25 31.60 13.13
N VAL A 136 -36.64 31.34 14.37
CA VAL A 136 -35.89 31.72 15.57
C VAL A 136 -35.16 30.51 16.11
N VAL A 137 -33.85 30.60 16.27
CA VAL A 137 -33.00 29.53 16.81
C VAL A 137 -32.27 30.04 18.04
N VAL A 138 -32.36 29.29 19.13
CA VAL A 138 -31.57 29.54 20.35
C VAL A 138 -30.55 28.43 20.51
N PHE A 139 -29.26 28.80 20.45
CA PHE A 139 -28.15 27.93 20.79
C PHE A 139 -27.85 28.04 22.28
N TRP A 140 -27.64 26.92 22.96
CA TRP A 140 -27.44 26.88 24.40
C TRP A 140 -26.66 25.64 24.84
N GLU A 141 -26.11 25.70 26.05
CA GLU A 141 -25.37 24.61 26.68
C GLU A 141 -26.06 24.16 27.97
N LYS A 142 -26.17 22.84 28.17
CA LYS A 142 -26.71 22.31 29.42
C LYS A 142 -25.62 22.39 30.49
N GLN A 143 -25.87 23.17 31.54
CA GLN A 143 -25.03 23.25 32.72
C GLN A 143 -25.80 22.81 33.96
N THR A 144 -25.07 22.45 35.01
CA THR A 144 -25.66 22.11 36.31
C THR A 144 -25.02 22.95 37.40
N LYS A 145 -25.83 23.42 38.35
CA LYS A 145 -25.36 24.18 39.51
C LYS A 145 -25.99 23.62 40.77
N ARG A 146 -25.22 23.59 41.85
CA ARG A 146 -25.72 23.24 43.18
C ARG A 146 -26.27 24.50 43.85
N VAL A 147 -27.55 24.48 44.20
CA VAL A 147 -28.25 25.57 44.90
C VAL A 147 -28.98 24.95 46.07
N ASN A 148 -28.70 25.43 47.29
CA ASN A 148 -29.30 24.94 48.53
C ASN A 148 -29.26 23.40 48.66
N GLY A 149 -28.10 22.81 48.38
CA GLY A 149 -27.88 21.35 48.44
C GLY A 149 -28.42 20.55 47.25
N THR A 150 -29.28 21.13 46.40
CA THR A 150 -29.93 20.48 45.26
C THR A 150 -29.24 20.83 43.94
N THR A 151 -29.06 19.83 43.06
CA THR A 151 -28.48 20.04 41.72
C THR A 151 -29.58 20.47 40.74
N VAL A 152 -29.48 21.68 40.21
CA VAL A 152 -30.42 22.24 39.23
C VAL A 152 -29.74 22.30 37.86
N SER A 153 -30.42 21.80 36.81
CA SER A 153 -29.98 21.95 35.42
C SER A 153 -30.49 23.27 34.83
N TYR A 154 -29.63 23.99 34.12
CA TYR A 154 -29.98 25.23 33.45
C TYR A 154 -29.34 25.33 32.06
N ALA A 155 -29.85 26.26 31.25
CA ALA A 155 -29.32 26.55 29.93
C ALA A 155 -28.37 27.75 30.01
N ALA A 156 -27.07 27.51 29.85
CA ALA A 156 -26.03 28.53 29.82
C ALA A 156 -25.73 28.97 28.38
N ASN A 157 -24.97 30.06 28.25
CA ASN A 157 -24.41 30.55 26.98
C ASN A 157 -25.46 30.67 25.86
N GLN A 158 -26.62 31.22 26.20
CA GLN A 158 -27.74 31.33 25.26
C GLN A 158 -27.43 32.39 24.19
N SER A 159 -27.52 32.00 22.91
CA SER A 159 -27.44 32.93 21.79
C SER A 159 -28.61 32.76 20.83
N VAL A 160 -29.19 33.87 20.38
CA VAL A 160 -30.40 33.88 19.57
C VAL A 160 -30.08 34.31 18.15
N GLN A 161 -30.64 33.60 17.18
CA GLN A 161 -30.58 33.93 15.76
C GLN A 161 -32.00 34.00 15.20
N ARG A 162 -32.29 35.03 14.41
CA ARG A 162 -33.57 35.22 13.72
C ARG A 162 -33.31 35.27 12.21
N ILE A 163 -34.02 34.44 11.45
CA ILE A 163 -33.88 34.34 10.00
C ILE A 163 -35.25 34.55 9.38
N SER A 164 -35.42 35.64 8.63
CA SER A 164 -36.67 35.92 7.91
C SER A 164 -36.71 35.13 6.62
N PHE A 165 -37.84 34.47 6.35
CA PHE A 165 -38.11 33.82 5.08
C PHE A 165 -39.58 34.00 4.68
N GLN A 166 -39.84 33.98 3.39
CA GLN A 166 -41.18 34.22 2.85
C GLN A 166 -41.76 32.92 2.30
N THR A 167 -43.04 32.69 2.57
CA THR A 167 -43.81 31.60 1.98
C THR A 167 -44.74 32.16 0.91
N SER A 168 -44.89 31.42 -0.18
CA SER A 168 -45.85 31.69 -1.24
C SER A 168 -46.94 30.62 -1.23
N GLU A 169 -48.05 30.86 -1.90
CA GLU A 169 -49.08 29.84 -2.08
C GLU A 169 -48.51 28.60 -2.79
N GLY A 170 -48.86 27.41 -2.31
CA GLY A 170 -48.32 26.14 -2.80
C GLY A 170 -47.00 25.73 -2.12
N TYR A 171 -46.14 25.05 -2.87
CA TYR A 171 -44.88 24.50 -2.35
C TYR A 171 -43.71 25.46 -2.57
N ALA A 172 -42.99 25.78 -1.50
CA ALA A 172 -41.79 26.61 -1.56
C ALA A 172 -40.64 26.01 -0.75
N THR A 173 -39.41 26.36 -1.10
CA THR A 173 -38.20 25.98 -0.34
C THR A 173 -37.37 27.21 -0.08
N SER A 174 -37.11 27.49 1.20
CA SER A 174 -36.23 28.58 1.64
C SER A 174 -34.99 28.01 2.33
N GLN A 175 -33.82 28.56 2.04
CA GLN A 175 -32.56 28.15 2.67
C GLN A 175 -32.28 29.05 3.89
N LEU A 176 -32.12 28.43 5.05
CA LEU A 176 -31.91 29.06 6.35
C LEU A 176 -30.46 28.82 6.79
N LYS A 177 -29.67 29.89 6.90
CA LYS A 177 -28.27 29.83 7.33
C LYS A 177 -28.14 29.97 8.84
N LEU A 178 -27.74 28.91 9.52
CA LEU A 178 -27.41 28.90 10.94
C LEU A 178 -26.07 29.59 11.23
N ARG A 179 -25.90 30.06 12.47
CA ARG A 179 -24.62 30.50 13.01
C ARG A 179 -23.66 29.32 13.11
N SER A 180 -22.43 29.49 12.63
CA SER A 180 -21.40 28.45 12.66
C SER A 180 -20.84 28.22 14.08
N HIS A 181 -20.60 26.95 14.43
CA HIS A 181 -20.00 26.47 15.68
C HIS A 181 -19.00 25.34 15.36
N PHE A 182 -17.72 25.67 15.18
CA PHE A 182 -16.70 24.70 14.73
C PHE A 182 -16.05 23.90 15.86
N GLU A 183 -15.92 24.51 17.03
CA GLU A 183 -15.19 23.94 18.16
C GLU A 183 -16.04 22.87 18.87
N ASP A 184 -17.22 23.27 19.37
CA ASP A 184 -18.08 22.44 20.19
C ASP A 184 -19.47 22.19 19.59
N SER A 185 -20.06 21.08 20.00
CA SER A 185 -21.46 20.76 19.67
C SER A 185 -22.39 21.48 20.65
N VAL A 186 -23.15 22.44 20.15
CA VAL A 186 -24.15 23.17 20.94
C VAL A 186 -25.54 22.57 20.78
N ARG A 187 -26.41 22.71 21.79
CA ARG A 187 -27.82 22.37 21.64
C ARG A 187 -28.54 23.54 21.00
N ALA A 188 -29.49 23.24 20.13
CA ALA A 188 -30.27 24.23 19.41
C ALA A 188 -31.76 23.93 19.56
N THR A 189 -32.50 24.96 19.94
CA THR A 189 -33.96 24.92 20.01
C THR A 189 -34.51 25.97 19.07
N ALA A 190 -35.29 25.54 18.09
CA ALA A 190 -35.81 26.42 17.05
C ALA A 190 -37.33 26.43 17.01
N TRP A 191 -37.92 27.56 16.63
CA TRP A 191 -39.36 27.71 16.42
C TRP A 191 -39.67 28.72 15.32
N ILE A 192 -40.93 28.76 14.89
CA ILE A 192 -41.44 29.74 13.92
C ILE A 192 -42.21 30.83 14.64
N GLU A 193 -41.98 32.07 14.22
CA GLU A 193 -42.82 33.22 14.53
C GLU A 193 -43.48 33.76 13.25
N HIS A 194 -44.73 34.16 13.34
CA HIS A 194 -45.52 34.79 12.29
C HIS A 194 -46.13 36.07 12.86
N ASN A 195 -45.93 37.22 12.21
CA ASN A 195 -46.36 38.53 12.71
C ASN A 195 -45.91 38.84 14.15
N GLY A 196 -44.75 38.33 14.57
CA GLY A 196 -44.20 38.52 15.92
C GLY A 196 -44.75 37.56 16.98
N GLU A 197 -45.72 36.71 16.64
CA GLU A 197 -46.28 35.70 17.54
C GLU A 197 -45.72 34.30 17.23
N ARG A 198 -45.51 33.49 18.27
CA ARG A 198 -45.02 32.12 18.11
C ARG A 198 -46.10 31.22 17.53
N VAL A 199 -45.78 30.52 16.45
CA VAL A 199 -46.68 29.50 15.89
C VAL A 199 -46.72 28.30 16.83
N GLN A 200 -47.90 27.98 17.36
CA GLN A 200 -48.06 26.93 18.35
C GLN A 200 -47.64 25.57 17.78
N GLY A 201 -46.84 24.83 18.54
CA GLY A 201 -46.37 23.49 18.15
C GLY A 201 -45.22 23.48 17.13
N ALA A 202 -44.96 24.56 16.41
CA ALA A 202 -43.92 24.65 15.37
C ALA A 202 -42.50 24.79 15.95
N ARG A 203 -42.03 23.75 16.63
CA ARG A 203 -40.76 23.73 17.37
C ARG A 203 -39.92 22.48 17.11
N TRP A 204 -38.60 22.66 17.06
CA TRP A 204 -37.62 21.60 16.85
C TRP A 204 -36.48 21.69 17.86
N LEU A 205 -35.94 20.53 18.21
CA LEU A 205 -34.72 20.39 19.01
C LEU A 205 -33.72 19.58 18.21
N PHE A 206 -32.50 20.09 18.14
CA PHE A 206 -31.37 19.44 17.50
C PHE A 206 -30.08 19.86 18.19
N SER A 207 -28.97 19.22 17.85
CA SER A 207 -27.63 19.70 18.17
C SER A 207 -26.98 20.20 16.90
N HIS A 208 -26.09 21.18 17.02
CA HIS A 208 -25.43 21.80 15.87
C HIS A 208 -23.93 21.84 16.12
N ARG A 209 -23.17 21.38 15.14
CA ARG A 209 -21.72 21.54 15.06
C ARG A 209 -21.34 21.67 13.60
N SER A 210 -20.78 22.81 13.22
CA SER A 210 -20.40 23.08 11.84
C SER A 210 -19.28 22.14 11.39
N ASN A 211 -19.42 21.55 10.21
CA ASN A 211 -18.36 20.75 9.63
C ASN A 211 -17.18 21.66 9.22
N PRO A 212 -15.94 21.41 9.65
CA PRO A 212 -14.78 22.23 9.27
C PRO A 212 -14.57 22.35 7.75
N LEU A 213 -15.02 21.37 6.96
CA LEU A 213 -14.99 21.45 5.50
C LEU A 213 -15.86 22.57 4.93
N THR A 214 -16.93 22.97 5.63
CA THR A 214 -17.76 24.13 5.25
C THR A 214 -17.17 25.45 5.71
N ALA A 215 -16.14 25.43 6.57
CA ALA A 215 -15.39 26.60 7.03
C ALA A 215 -14.27 27.02 6.07
N SER A 216 -13.88 26.15 5.13
CA SER A 216 -12.72 26.38 4.26
C SER A 216 -12.87 27.74 3.55
N PRO A 217 -11.95 28.71 3.78
CA PRO A 217 -12.03 30.05 3.21
C PRO A 217 -12.03 30.07 1.67
N ALA A 218 -11.66 28.94 1.06
CA ALA A 218 -11.48 28.86 -0.37
C ALA A 218 -12.80 29.00 -1.14
N TYR A 219 -13.89 28.33 -0.74
CA TYR A 219 -15.15 28.37 -1.50
C TYR A 219 -16.37 27.99 -0.64
N PRO A 220 -17.41 28.84 -0.50
CA PRO A 220 -18.67 28.41 0.09
C PRO A 220 -19.31 27.34 -0.80
N ILE A 221 -19.44 26.13 -0.27
CA ILE A 221 -20.01 24.99 -1.00
C ILE A 221 -21.53 25.13 -0.98
N ASN A 222 -22.09 25.78 -2.01
CA ASN A 222 -23.53 26.05 -2.11
C ASN A 222 -24.23 25.17 -3.15
N GLY A 223 -23.48 24.39 -3.95
CA GLY A 223 -24.04 23.47 -4.93
C GLY A 223 -23.06 22.39 -5.43
N LYS A 224 -23.56 21.51 -6.30
CA LYS A 224 -22.80 20.38 -6.89
C LYS A 224 -21.53 20.84 -7.62
N GLY A 225 -21.62 21.95 -8.36
CA GLY A 225 -20.47 22.52 -9.07
C GLY A 225 -19.37 23.00 -8.13
N ASP A 226 -19.73 23.52 -6.96
CA ASP A 226 -18.77 24.00 -5.96
C ASP A 226 -18.04 22.84 -5.28
N ILE A 227 -18.73 21.71 -5.04
CA ILE A 227 -18.10 20.48 -4.55
C ILE A 227 -17.03 19.99 -5.54
N TRP A 228 -17.36 19.90 -6.84
CA TRP A 228 -16.42 19.45 -7.87
C TRP A 228 -15.26 20.41 -8.08
N ARG A 229 -15.50 21.73 -8.01
CA ARG A 229 -14.44 22.73 -8.05
C ARG A 229 -13.53 22.61 -6.84
N TRP A 230 -14.11 22.50 -5.64
CA TRP A 230 -13.35 22.32 -4.41
C TRP A 230 -12.52 21.03 -4.47
N ALA A 231 -13.13 19.91 -4.87
CA ALA A 231 -12.44 18.63 -5.04
C ALA A 231 -11.34 18.70 -6.11
N SER A 232 -11.57 19.39 -7.22
CA SER A 232 -10.55 19.51 -8.28
C SER A 232 -9.31 20.24 -7.78
N VAL A 233 -9.50 21.35 -7.06
CA VAL A 233 -8.38 22.16 -6.56
C VAL A 233 -7.69 21.54 -5.35
N ASN A 234 -8.45 20.94 -4.44
CA ASN A 234 -7.94 20.47 -3.15
C ASN A 234 -7.65 18.97 -3.07
N LEU A 235 -8.21 18.16 -3.98
CA LEU A 235 -7.92 16.72 -4.06
C LEU A 235 -7.14 16.39 -5.33
N ILE A 236 -7.69 16.73 -6.51
CA ILE A 236 -7.15 16.26 -7.80
C ILE A 236 -5.80 16.89 -8.11
N LEU A 237 -5.68 18.22 -8.04
CA LEU A 237 -4.42 18.90 -8.36
C LEU A 237 -3.27 18.48 -7.43
N PRO A 238 -3.44 18.44 -6.10
CA PRO A 238 -2.42 17.90 -5.20
C PRO A 238 -2.10 16.44 -5.49
N ALA A 239 -3.10 15.59 -5.77
CA ALA A 239 -2.88 14.19 -6.12
C ALA A 239 -2.01 14.04 -7.38
N LEU A 240 -2.28 14.83 -8.42
CA LEU A 240 -1.49 14.85 -9.66
C LEU A 240 -0.06 15.34 -9.38
N ALA A 241 0.09 16.44 -8.64
CA ALA A 241 1.40 16.96 -8.27
C ALA A 241 2.21 15.93 -7.46
N GLY A 242 1.58 15.29 -6.48
CA GLY A 242 2.18 14.22 -5.68
C GLY A 242 2.62 13.03 -6.51
N THR A 243 1.79 12.61 -7.48
CA THR A 243 2.12 11.53 -8.41
C THR A 243 3.32 11.88 -9.31
N LEU A 244 3.39 13.12 -9.79
CA LEU A 244 4.51 13.59 -10.61
C LEU A 244 5.82 13.65 -9.81
N VAL A 245 5.77 14.26 -8.62
CA VAL A 245 6.91 14.31 -7.69
C VAL A 245 7.38 12.91 -7.36
N SER A 246 6.45 12.01 -7.04
CA SER A 246 6.71 10.60 -6.77
C SER A 246 7.40 9.91 -7.94
N GLY A 247 6.96 10.16 -9.18
CA GLY A 247 7.63 9.68 -10.38
C GLY A 247 9.04 10.23 -10.55
N ALA A 248 9.33 11.47 -10.16
CA ALA A 248 10.68 12.03 -10.18
C ALA A 248 11.56 11.40 -9.09
N THR A 249 11.03 11.27 -7.86
CA THR A 249 11.72 10.62 -6.74
C THR A 249 12.02 9.15 -7.04
N ALA A 250 11.10 8.43 -7.68
CA ALA A 250 11.30 7.03 -8.04
C ALA A 250 12.48 6.84 -9.01
N ARG A 251 12.66 7.77 -9.96
CA ARG A 251 13.86 7.79 -10.83
C ARG A 251 15.13 7.92 -10.00
N HIS A 252 15.20 8.98 -9.20
CA HIS A 252 16.37 9.26 -8.37
C HIS A 252 16.70 8.11 -7.41
N VAL A 253 15.68 7.45 -6.86
CA VAL A 253 15.87 6.28 -5.99
C VAL A 253 16.36 5.09 -6.79
N LEU A 254 15.77 4.77 -7.96
CA LEU A 254 16.22 3.66 -8.81
C LEU A 254 17.65 3.82 -9.29
N ASP A 255 18.06 5.05 -9.64
CA ASP A 255 19.45 5.37 -10.01
C ASP A 255 20.44 5.00 -8.89
N ARG A 256 19.96 4.91 -7.63
CA ARG A 256 20.79 4.58 -6.47
C ARG A 256 20.62 3.15 -5.98
N VAL A 257 19.41 2.58 -6.06
CA VAL A 257 19.12 1.23 -5.57
C VAL A 257 19.26 0.14 -6.63
N VAL A 258 19.49 0.53 -7.89
CA VAL A 258 19.58 -0.29 -9.13
C VAL A 258 18.26 -0.97 -9.50
N VAL A 259 17.60 -1.62 -8.54
CA VAL A 259 16.33 -2.32 -8.72
C VAL A 259 15.39 -2.10 -7.55
N SER A 260 14.09 -2.18 -7.83
CA SER A 260 13.01 -2.06 -6.87
C SER A 260 12.95 -3.26 -5.89
N ALA A 261 11.90 -3.29 -5.06
CA ALA A 261 11.61 -4.41 -4.18
C ALA A 261 11.09 -5.66 -4.94
N GLN A 262 10.93 -5.57 -6.26
CA GLN A 262 10.45 -6.63 -7.17
C GLN A 262 9.14 -7.26 -6.67
N LYS A 263 8.20 -6.39 -6.26
CA LYS A 263 6.85 -6.78 -5.85
C LYS A 263 5.90 -6.60 -7.01
N SER A 264 4.94 -7.51 -7.14
CA SER A 264 3.95 -7.45 -8.21
C SER A 264 3.06 -6.21 -8.11
N GLU A 265 2.50 -5.80 -9.24
CA GLU A 265 1.53 -4.71 -9.31
C GLU A 265 0.30 -4.99 -8.41
N ILE A 266 -0.11 -6.27 -8.32
CA ILE A 266 -1.21 -6.71 -7.45
C ILE A 266 -0.90 -6.43 -5.98
N PHE A 267 0.33 -6.69 -5.53
CA PHE A 267 0.74 -6.42 -4.15
C PHE A 267 0.58 -4.94 -3.80
N TRP A 268 0.98 -4.05 -4.70
CA TRP A 268 0.82 -2.60 -4.52
C TRP A 268 -0.64 -2.16 -4.61
N GLY A 269 -1.43 -2.75 -5.51
CA GLY A 269 -2.87 -2.51 -5.61
C GLY A 269 -3.63 -2.87 -4.33
N VAL A 270 -3.34 -4.03 -3.73
CA VAL A 270 -3.95 -4.45 -2.45
C VAL A 270 -3.50 -3.55 -1.30
N SER A 271 -2.22 -3.19 -1.25
CA SER A 271 -1.69 -2.26 -0.24
C SER A 271 -2.38 -0.89 -0.33
N LEU A 272 -2.61 -0.39 -1.54
CA LEU A 272 -3.37 0.83 -1.79
C LEU A 272 -4.81 0.72 -1.29
N ALA A 273 -5.50 -0.37 -1.63
CA ALA A 273 -6.87 -0.60 -1.18
C ALA A 273 -6.97 -0.59 0.36
N LEU A 274 -6.00 -1.19 1.06
CA LEU A 274 -5.94 -1.18 2.52
C LEU A 274 -5.67 0.22 3.09
N VAL A 275 -4.76 1.00 2.51
CA VAL A 275 -4.49 2.38 2.96
C VAL A 275 -5.71 3.27 2.76
N ILE A 276 -6.40 3.17 1.61
CA ILE A 276 -7.66 3.87 1.36
C ILE A 276 -8.73 3.41 2.34
N ALA A 277 -8.88 2.10 2.56
CA ALA A 277 -9.85 1.55 3.50
C ALA A 277 -9.58 1.99 4.94
N ALA A 278 -8.31 2.09 5.36
CA ALA A 278 -7.93 2.62 6.66
C ALA A 278 -8.24 4.13 6.75
N ALA A 279 -7.92 4.92 5.72
CA ALA A 279 -8.24 6.34 5.67
C ALA A 279 -9.75 6.61 5.69
N VAL A 280 -10.54 5.76 5.04
CA VAL A 280 -12.01 5.80 5.04
C VAL A 280 -12.58 5.24 6.35
N GLY A 281 -11.96 4.22 6.96
CA GLY A 281 -12.40 3.61 8.22
C GLY A 281 -12.16 4.50 9.44
N VAL A 282 -11.13 5.35 9.39
CA VAL A 282 -10.88 6.42 10.37
C VAL A 282 -11.81 7.63 10.14
N ALA A 283 -12.60 7.66 9.05
CA ALA A 283 -13.51 8.75 8.75
C ALA A 283 -14.67 8.77 9.76
N THR A 284 -14.87 9.89 10.43
CA THR A 284 -15.78 10.88 9.85
C THR A 284 -15.47 12.32 10.27
N TRP A 285 -14.55 12.53 11.21
CA TRP A 285 -14.23 13.87 11.72
C TRP A 285 -12.77 14.29 11.51
N GLN A 286 -11.81 13.42 11.81
CA GLN A 286 -10.37 13.76 11.69
C GLN A 286 -9.96 13.99 10.23
N THR A 287 -10.52 13.21 9.30
CA THR A 287 -10.29 13.40 7.87
C THR A 287 -10.79 14.76 7.40
N ALA A 288 -11.96 15.21 7.86
CA ALA A 288 -12.52 16.53 7.53
C ALA A 288 -11.65 17.67 8.06
N VAL A 289 -11.15 17.56 9.30
CA VAL A 289 -10.23 18.54 9.90
C VAL A 289 -8.90 18.60 9.12
N VAL A 290 -8.31 17.45 8.80
CA VAL A 290 -7.05 17.37 8.05
C VAL A 290 -7.20 17.92 6.63
N LEU A 291 -8.27 17.57 5.92
CA LEU A 291 -8.54 18.09 4.58
C LEU A 291 -8.86 19.58 4.56
N ALA A 292 -9.52 20.10 5.60
CA ALA A 292 -9.80 21.53 5.73
C ALA A 292 -8.53 22.35 5.95
N ASN A 293 -7.57 21.83 6.75
CA ASN A 293 -6.36 22.55 7.13
C ASN A 293 -5.16 22.29 6.20
N ALA A 294 -5.11 21.12 5.57
CA ALA A 294 -3.96 20.65 4.81
C ALA A 294 -4.37 19.83 3.56
N PRO A 295 -4.96 20.46 2.53
CA PRO A 295 -5.39 19.76 1.32
C PRO A 295 -4.24 19.08 0.55
N PHE A 296 -3.01 19.57 0.69
CA PHE A 296 -1.81 18.98 0.09
C PHE A 296 -1.49 17.56 0.60
N VAL A 297 -2.06 17.16 1.74
CA VAL A 297 -1.89 15.82 2.33
C VAL A 297 -2.39 14.74 1.39
N VAL A 298 -3.43 15.03 0.61
CA VAL A 298 -3.92 14.13 -0.44
C VAL A 298 -2.85 13.91 -1.50
N GLY A 299 -2.13 14.97 -1.86
CA GLY A 299 -0.97 14.88 -2.75
C GLY A 299 0.16 14.05 -2.16
N ILE A 300 0.50 14.24 -0.89
CA ILE A 300 1.53 13.44 -0.21
C ILE A 300 1.12 11.96 -0.17
N LEU A 301 -0.11 11.65 0.22
CA LEU A 301 -0.64 10.28 0.28
C LEU A 301 -0.65 9.63 -1.10
N MET A 302 -1.13 10.34 -2.12
CA MET A 302 -1.11 9.84 -3.49
C MET A 302 0.31 9.68 -4.01
N GLY A 303 1.23 10.59 -3.68
CA GLY A 303 2.65 10.45 -3.99
C GLY A 303 3.27 9.22 -3.32
N ALA A 304 2.99 9.00 -2.04
CA ALA A 304 3.48 7.86 -1.26
C ALA A 304 2.98 6.51 -1.81
N VAL A 305 1.76 6.48 -2.35
CA VAL A 305 1.17 5.32 -3.02
C VAL A 305 1.72 5.15 -4.44
N ALA A 306 1.79 6.23 -5.21
CA ALA A 306 2.28 6.19 -6.58
C ALA A 306 3.76 5.80 -6.62
N PHE A 307 4.50 6.09 -5.56
CA PHE A 307 5.95 5.88 -5.48
C PHE A 307 6.35 4.42 -5.70
N PRO A 308 5.84 3.46 -4.92
CA PRO A 308 6.18 2.06 -5.13
C PRO A 308 5.69 1.50 -6.46
N VAL A 309 4.55 1.97 -6.98
CA VAL A 309 4.07 1.60 -8.33
C VAL A 309 5.05 2.11 -9.40
N MET A 310 5.49 3.38 -9.28
CA MET A 310 6.46 3.99 -10.18
C MET A 310 7.84 3.31 -10.10
N LEU A 311 8.22 2.79 -8.94
CA LEU A 311 9.41 1.95 -8.79
C LEU A 311 9.25 0.62 -9.55
N SER A 312 8.11 -0.04 -9.42
CA SER A 312 7.84 -1.34 -10.07
C SER A 312 7.75 -1.24 -11.60
N LEU A 313 7.16 -0.16 -12.13
CA LEU A 313 6.99 0.04 -13.58
C LEU A 313 8.30 0.35 -14.31
N ARG A 314 9.35 0.66 -13.57
CA ARG A 314 10.65 1.09 -14.11
C ARG A 314 11.77 0.15 -13.72
N ASP A 315 11.43 -1.04 -13.24
CA ASP A 315 12.41 -2.06 -12.93
C ASP A 315 13.14 -2.51 -14.19
N ALA A 316 14.44 -2.75 -14.06
CA ALA A 316 15.23 -3.40 -15.10
C ALA A 316 14.81 -4.87 -15.22
N ASP A 317 14.91 -5.43 -16.43
CA ASP A 317 14.67 -6.85 -16.65
C ASP A 317 15.68 -7.67 -15.85
N VAL A 318 15.18 -8.46 -14.92
CA VAL A 318 15.99 -9.28 -14.05
C VAL A 318 16.26 -10.61 -14.74
N THR A 319 17.52 -10.95 -14.89
CA THR A 319 17.95 -12.22 -15.50
C THR A 319 18.32 -13.20 -14.40
N GLN A 320 18.06 -14.48 -14.59
CA GLN A 320 18.54 -15.51 -13.66
C GLN A 320 19.94 -15.97 -14.07
N ALA A 321 20.88 -15.93 -13.13
CA ALA A 321 22.19 -16.53 -13.27
C ALA A 321 22.29 -17.81 -12.43
N GLY A 322 22.89 -18.84 -13.02
CA GLY A 322 23.21 -20.08 -12.33
C GLY A 322 24.67 -20.13 -11.93
N PHE A 323 24.94 -20.39 -10.65
CA PHE A 323 26.27 -20.65 -10.12
C PHE A 323 26.44 -22.16 -9.95
N PHE A 324 27.44 -22.77 -10.58
CA PHE A 324 27.62 -24.22 -10.62
C PHE A 324 28.99 -24.61 -10.07
N ARG A 325 29.00 -25.43 -9.02
CA ARG A 325 30.21 -26.08 -8.49
C ARG A 325 30.18 -27.54 -8.86
N ARG A 326 31.21 -28.01 -9.59
CA ARG A 326 31.35 -29.42 -9.97
C ARG A 326 32.23 -30.13 -8.96
N GLU A 327 31.71 -31.16 -8.31
CA GLU A 327 32.49 -31.93 -7.35
C GLU A 327 33.37 -32.94 -8.11
N VAL A 328 34.68 -32.72 -8.05
CA VAL A 328 35.69 -33.57 -8.67
C VAL A 328 35.97 -34.76 -7.76
N HIS A 329 35.79 -35.97 -8.29
CA HIS A 329 36.09 -37.22 -7.60
C HIS A 329 37.24 -37.92 -8.33
N ASN A 330 38.22 -38.42 -7.59
CA ASN A 330 39.44 -39.03 -8.15
C ASN A 330 39.30 -40.54 -8.41
N ASP A 331 38.09 -41.08 -8.32
CA ASP A 331 37.77 -42.51 -8.43
C ASP A 331 37.06 -42.87 -9.75
N ALA A 332 36.96 -41.93 -10.70
CA ALA A 332 36.33 -42.23 -11.98
C ALA A 332 37.26 -43.07 -12.84
N VAL A 333 36.73 -44.15 -13.41
CA VAL A 333 37.48 -45.06 -14.28
C VAL A 333 37.17 -44.68 -15.73
N SER A 334 38.21 -44.33 -16.49
CA SER A 334 38.08 -44.09 -17.93
C SER A 334 37.76 -45.40 -18.68
N PRO A 335 37.22 -45.34 -19.92
CA PRO A 335 36.99 -46.53 -20.72
C PRO A 335 38.24 -47.42 -20.92
N GLY A 336 39.44 -46.84 -20.84
CA GLY A 336 40.72 -47.56 -20.89
C GLY A 336 41.20 -48.17 -19.57
N GLY A 337 40.41 -48.11 -18.49
CA GLY A 337 40.75 -48.70 -17.19
C GLY A 337 41.68 -47.84 -16.31
N GLU A 338 42.11 -46.68 -16.78
CA GLU A 338 42.91 -45.73 -16.01
C GLU A 338 42.02 -44.85 -15.12
N GLY A 339 42.43 -44.65 -13.86
CA GLY A 339 41.77 -43.71 -12.95
C GLY A 339 41.96 -42.27 -13.41
N ARG A 340 40.85 -41.54 -13.58
CA ARG A 340 40.83 -40.13 -13.96
C ARG A 340 39.91 -39.33 -13.03
N PRO A 341 40.12 -38.00 -12.89
CA PRO A 341 39.17 -37.14 -12.21
C PRO A 341 37.84 -37.13 -12.96
N GLY A 342 36.74 -37.41 -12.26
CA GLY A 342 35.38 -37.38 -12.82
C GLY A 342 34.47 -36.44 -12.03
N THR A 343 33.47 -35.89 -12.69
CA THR A 343 32.46 -35.04 -12.05
C THR A 343 31.11 -35.75 -12.08
N ARG A 344 30.58 -36.18 -10.93
CA ARG A 344 29.25 -36.81 -10.84
C ARG A 344 28.17 -35.90 -10.28
N ARG A 345 28.54 -34.90 -9.47
CA ARG A 345 27.58 -34.00 -8.80
C ARG A 345 27.91 -32.55 -9.14
N VAL A 346 26.88 -31.82 -9.55
CA VAL A 346 26.96 -30.37 -9.79
C VAL A 346 26.04 -29.70 -8.79
N SER A 347 26.64 -29.12 -7.76
CA SER A 347 25.91 -28.31 -6.80
C SER A 347 25.64 -26.95 -7.44
N ASN A 348 24.37 -26.53 -7.51
CA ASN A 348 23.99 -25.29 -8.16
C ASN A 348 23.27 -24.32 -7.22
N THR A 349 23.38 -23.03 -7.51
CA THR A 349 22.60 -21.98 -6.86
C THR A 349 22.13 -21.00 -7.92
N LEU A 350 20.82 -20.84 -8.06
CA LEU A 350 20.23 -19.87 -8.98
C LEU A 350 20.00 -18.54 -8.25
N LYS A 351 20.41 -17.44 -8.87
CA LYS A 351 20.17 -16.09 -8.36
C LYS A 351 19.74 -15.14 -9.45
N ASP A 352 18.83 -14.28 -9.06
CA ASP A 352 18.38 -13.16 -9.85
C ASP A 352 19.46 -12.09 -9.83
N VAL A 353 19.96 -11.73 -11.00
CA VAL A 353 21.07 -10.80 -11.20
C VAL A 353 20.70 -9.73 -12.23
N ILE A 354 21.38 -8.60 -12.12
CA ILE A 354 21.20 -7.45 -13.00
C ILE A 354 22.58 -6.91 -13.33
N GLU A 355 22.85 -6.75 -14.61
CA GLU A 355 24.05 -6.08 -15.09
C GLU A 355 23.76 -4.59 -15.28
N HIS A 356 24.56 -3.77 -14.63
CA HIS A 356 24.46 -2.32 -14.71
C HIS A 356 25.86 -1.73 -14.54
N ASP A 357 26.27 -0.84 -15.44
CA ASP A 357 27.58 -0.18 -15.44
C ASP A 357 28.76 -1.15 -15.19
N ASP A 358 28.86 -2.21 -16.00
CA ASP A 358 29.92 -3.24 -15.94
C ASP A 358 30.04 -3.93 -14.57
N THR A 359 28.98 -3.93 -13.77
CA THR A 359 28.90 -4.61 -12.48
C THR A 359 27.68 -5.54 -12.45
N LEU A 360 27.87 -6.76 -11.97
CA LEU A 360 26.77 -7.70 -11.75
C LEU A 360 26.26 -7.56 -10.32
N TYR A 361 25.02 -7.12 -10.19
CA TYR A 361 24.32 -7.00 -8.92
C TYR A 361 23.46 -8.23 -8.67
N ALA A 362 23.42 -8.70 -7.42
CA ALA A 362 22.53 -9.76 -6.96
C ALA A 362 21.53 -9.23 -5.91
N PRO A 363 20.57 -8.35 -6.29
CA PRO A 363 19.71 -7.67 -5.35
C PRO A 363 18.64 -8.60 -4.73
N ALA A 364 18.41 -8.48 -3.42
CA ALA A 364 17.30 -9.19 -2.76
C ALA A 364 15.92 -8.55 -2.99
N LYS A 365 14.88 -9.40 -3.13
CA LYS A 365 13.45 -9.07 -3.36
C LYS A 365 12.67 -8.59 -2.12
N SER A 366 13.28 -7.71 -1.34
CA SER A 366 12.72 -7.23 -0.08
C SER A 366 12.68 -5.71 -0.03
N ILE A 367 11.57 -5.14 0.46
CA ILE A 367 11.43 -3.68 0.69
C ILE A 367 12.54 -3.20 1.62
N ARG A 368 12.87 -3.96 2.67
CA ARG A 368 13.94 -3.58 3.60
C ARG A 368 15.31 -3.55 2.92
N SER A 369 15.59 -4.50 2.04
CA SER A 369 16.85 -4.54 1.28
C SER A 369 16.90 -3.43 0.24
N MET A 370 15.79 -3.14 -0.45
CA MET A 370 15.67 -2.00 -1.35
C MET A 370 15.96 -0.69 -0.62
N LEU A 371 15.36 -0.47 0.55
CA LEU A 371 15.61 0.72 1.35
C LEU A 371 17.07 0.78 1.83
N ALA A 372 17.66 -0.35 2.24
CA ALA A 372 19.08 -0.41 2.62
C ALA A 372 20.00 0.05 1.48
N ARG A 373 19.73 -0.38 0.24
CA ARG A 373 20.52 -0.03 -0.96
C ARG A 373 20.57 1.47 -1.26
N TYR A 374 19.68 2.28 -0.69
CA TYR A 374 19.75 3.73 -0.90
C TYR A 374 20.97 4.36 -0.19
N TRP A 375 21.35 3.78 0.96
CA TRP A 375 22.47 4.26 1.79
C TRP A 375 23.68 3.32 1.80
N ALA A 376 23.50 2.05 1.46
CA ALA A 376 24.52 1.01 1.47
C ALA A 376 24.70 0.39 0.08
N ALA A 377 25.87 -0.20 -0.18
CA ALA A 377 26.15 -0.85 -1.45
C ALA A 377 25.29 -2.13 -1.61
N PRO A 378 24.68 -2.36 -2.79
CA PRO A 378 24.10 -3.66 -3.11
C PRO A 378 25.16 -4.76 -3.15
N ALA A 379 24.75 -6.02 -2.98
CA ALA A 379 25.65 -7.14 -3.20
C ALA A 379 26.02 -7.19 -4.69
N SER A 380 27.31 -7.05 -4.99
CA SER A 380 27.83 -6.96 -6.35
C SER A 380 29.15 -7.69 -6.52
N VAL A 381 29.49 -8.03 -7.76
CA VAL A 381 30.82 -8.47 -8.20
C VAL A 381 31.19 -7.67 -9.45
N PRO A 382 32.39 -7.07 -9.52
CA PRO A 382 32.90 -6.45 -10.74
C PRO A 382 32.99 -7.47 -11.89
N VAL A 383 32.59 -7.10 -13.11
CA VAL A 383 32.59 -8.02 -14.26
C VAL A 383 34.02 -8.42 -14.66
N GLU A 384 35.03 -7.61 -14.37
CA GLU A 384 36.44 -7.90 -14.65
C GLU A 384 37.01 -9.04 -13.79
N GLU A 385 36.39 -9.31 -12.64
CA GLU A 385 36.73 -10.44 -11.76
C GLU A 385 36.08 -11.76 -12.22
N MET A 386 35.12 -11.70 -13.16
CA MET A 386 34.39 -12.85 -13.67
C MET A 386 35.20 -13.57 -14.76
N ARG A 387 36.02 -14.53 -14.33
CA ARG A 387 36.95 -15.23 -15.23
C ARG A 387 36.36 -16.44 -15.97
N SER A 388 35.19 -16.94 -15.57
CA SER A 388 34.58 -18.16 -16.12
C SER A 388 33.05 -18.04 -16.17
N TYR A 389 32.54 -17.47 -17.26
CA TYR A 389 31.11 -17.36 -17.50
C TYR A 389 30.75 -17.81 -18.92
N ASP A 390 29.63 -18.51 -19.04
CA ASP A 390 29.03 -18.91 -20.32
C ASP A 390 27.65 -18.26 -20.46
N SER A 391 27.24 -18.02 -21.71
CA SER A 391 25.87 -17.61 -22.02
C SER A 391 24.94 -18.80 -21.84
N GLY A 392 23.86 -18.61 -21.08
CA GLY A 392 22.84 -19.64 -20.95
C GLY A 392 21.80 -19.58 -22.05
N ASP A 393 21.20 -20.74 -22.35
CA ASP A 393 20.00 -20.85 -23.17
C ASP A 393 18.78 -21.13 -22.25
N GLY A 394 17.62 -20.57 -22.59
CA GLY A 394 16.39 -20.64 -21.79
C GLY A 394 16.29 -19.60 -20.66
N ASP A 395 15.77 -20.01 -19.48
CA ASP A 395 15.47 -19.11 -18.34
C ASP A 395 16.74 -18.60 -17.61
N LEU A 396 17.90 -19.20 -17.89
CA LEU A 396 19.19 -18.82 -17.33
C LEU A 396 19.94 -17.97 -18.34
N GLY A 397 20.14 -16.67 -18.05
CA GLY A 397 20.88 -15.82 -18.98
C GLY A 397 22.39 -15.90 -18.84
N ARG A 398 22.91 -16.35 -17.68
CA ARG A 398 24.35 -16.58 -17.47
C ARG A 398 24.61 -17.79 -16.59
N LEU A 399 25.67 -18.53 -16.92
CA LEU A 399 26.17 -19.64 -16.12
C LEU A 399 27.57 -19.31 -15.64
N PHE A 400 27.77 -19.34 -14.33
CA PHE A 400 29.04 -19.09 -13.68
C PHE A 400 29.60 -20.38 -13.11
N GLU A 401 30.88 -20.62 -13.36
CA GLU A 401 31.60 -21.76 -12.80
C GLU A 401 32.34 -21.37 -11.53
N VAL A 402 32.06 -22.13 -10.47
CA VAL A 402 32.63 -21.95 -9.14
C VAL A 402 33.74 -22.97 -8.95
N ASP A 403 34.80 -22.57 -8.24
CA ASP A 403 35.95 -23.42 -7.94
C ASP A 403 35.49 -24.77 -7.34
N PRO A 404 35.87 -25.91 -7.94
CA PRO A 404 35.54 -27.24 -7.43
C PRO A 404 36.06 -27.50 -6.01
N GLU A 405 37.14 -26.84 -5.58
CA GLU A 405 37.73 -26.99 -4.24
C GLU A 405 37.09 -26.06 -3.20
N SER A 406 36.25 -25.12 -3.62
CA SER A 406 35.57 -24.20 -2.70
C SER A 406 34.55 -24.93 -1.81
N ASP A 407 34.54 -24.59 -0.53
CA ASP A 407 33.59 -25.11 0.46
C ASP A 407 32.16 -24.59 0.24
N LYS A 408 31.99 -23.50 -0.52
CA LYS A 408 30.71 -22.82 -0.77
C LYS A 408 30.45 -22.63 -2.27
N VAL A 409 29.19 -22.75 -2.71
CA VAL A 409 28.81 -22.43 -4.10
C VAL A 409 28.64 -20.93 -4.28
N LEU A 410 27.94 -20.29 -3.34
CA LEU A 410 27.68 -18.85 -3.35
C LEU A 410 27.30 -18.41 -1.94
N LYS A 411 27.98 -17.39 -1.41
CA LYS A 411 27.58 -16.75 -0.16
C LYS A 411 27.02 -15.36 -0.45
N HIS A 412 25.70 -15.25 -0.46
CA HIS A 412 24.99 -14.00 -0.69
C HIS A 412 24.51 -13.39 0.62
N THR A 413 25.05 -12.21 0.97
CA THR A 413 24.57 -11.38 2.06
C THR A 413 23.94 -10.13 1.45
N PRO A 414 22.60 -9.97 1.49
CA PRO A 414 21.97 -8.79 0.91
C PRO A 414 22.18 -7.55 1.79
N ALA A 415 22.15 -6.37 1.17
CA ALA A 415 22.06 -5.12 1.90
C ALA A 415 20.86 -5.14 2.85
N ARG A 416 21.06 -4.69 4.09
CA ARG A 416 20.03 -4.78 5.14
C ARG A 416 20.04 -3.56 6.06
N LEU A 417 18.85 -3.18 6.49
CA LEU A 417 18.66 -2.20 7.56
C LEU A 417 18.69 -2.92 8.90
N THR A 418 19.58 -2.49 9.79
CA THR A 418 19.63 -2.94 11.18
C THR A 418 19.24 -1.78 12.08
N PHE A 419 18.23 -1.99 12.93
CA PHE A 419 17.91 -1.03 13.97
C PHE A 419 18.85 -1.27 15.15
N ALA A 420 19.83 -0.40 15.30
CA ALA A 420 20.84 -0.45 16.35
C ALA A 420 21.02 0.97 16.91
N PRO A 421 20.02 1.51 17.63
CA PRO A 421 20.12 2.83 18.22
C PRO A 421 21.22 2.83 19.28
N THR A 422 22.37 3.40 18.95
CA THR A 422 23.47 3.61 19.89
C THR A 422 23.12 4.81 20.76
N VAL A 423 22.33 4.57 21.81
CA VAL A 423 22.04 5.57 22.86
C VAL A 423 23.31 5.91 23.63
N LEU A 424 24.19 4.91 23.78
CA LEU A 424 25.51 5.07 24.35
C LEU A 424 26.55 4.97 23.23
N ARG A 425 27.56 5.84 23.27
CA ARG A 425 28.80 5.72 22.49
C ARG A 425 29.87 5.06 23.34
N GLU A 426 30.72 4.27 22.71
CA GLU A 426 31.96 3.83 23.34
C GLU A 426 32.87 5.06 23.48
N VAL A 427 33.42 5.23 24.67
CA VAL A 427 34.28 6.34 25.07
C VAL A 427 35.46 5.70 25.76
N ASP A 428 36.66 6.04 25.31
CA ASP A 428 37.90 5.53 25.89
C ASP A 428 38.03 5.97 27.36
N ASP A 429 38.66 5.14 28.20
CA ASP A 429 38.68 5.35 29.65
C ASP A 429 39.45 6.62 30.06
N ASP A 430 40.31 7.15 29.19
CA ASP A 430 41.05 8.40 29.35
C ASP A 430 40.20 9.67 29.14
N GLU A 431 39.06 9.57 28.47
CA GLU A 431 38.06 10.66 28.38
C GLU A 431 37.10 10.69 29.58
N LEU A 432 37.17 9.71 30.47
CA LEU A 432 36.30 9.60 31.65
C LEU A 432 36.98 10.22 32.87
N ALA A 433 36.19 10.95 33.67
CA ALA A 433 36.70 11.52 34.91
C ALA A 433 36.89 10.43 35.98
N ASP A 434 38.03 10.44 36.64
CA ASP A 434 38.35 9.52 37.73
C ASP A 434 37.47 9.76 38.97
N ALA A 435 37.07 8.67 39.62
CA ALA A 435 36.33 8.75 40.87
C ALA A 435 37.24 9.30 42.00
N PRO A 436 36.75 10.20 42.87
CA PRO A 436 37.54 10.73 43.97
C PRO A 436 37.87 9.63 45.00
N GLU A 437 39.10 9.60 45.49
CA GLU A 437 39.54 8.63 46.51
C GLU A 437 38.85 8.89 47.87
N GLY A 438 38.12 7.87 48.35
CA GLY A 438 37.75 7.59 49.76
C GLY A 438 37.23 8.71 50.69
N GLY A 439 35.95 8.61 51.08
CA GLY A 439 35.37 9.31 52.25
C GLY A 439 33.89 9.69 52.08
N ILE A 440 33.12 9.81 53.17
CA ILE A 440 31.68 10.17 53.13
C ILE A 440 31.47 11.56 52.50
N ALA A 441 32.45 12.46 52.65
CA ALA A 441 32.46 13.79 52.02
C ALA A 441 32.71 13.75 50.50
N ALA A 442 33.22 12.65 49.95
CA ALA A 442 33.48 12.47 48.52
C ALA A 442 32.25 11.95 47.75
N VAL A 443 31.21 11.49 48.46
CA VAL A 443 29.98 10.93 47.85
C VAL A 443 29.31 11.89 46.87
N PRO A 444 29.10 13.20 47.18
CA PRO A 444 28.50 14.14 46.22
C PRO A 444 29.34 14.29 44.95
N LYS A 445 30.67 14.27 45.10
CA LYS A 445 31.62 14.41 43.98
C LYS A 445 31.67 13.12 43.15
N ALA A 446 31.64 11.95 43.78
CA ALA A 446 31.55 10.66 43.09
C ALA A 446 30.24 10.51 42.27
N ILE A 447 29.11 10.97 42.82
CA ILE A 447 27.83 11.03 42.10
C ILE A 447 27.94 11.97 40.90
N SER A 448 28.53 13.16 41.08
CA SER A 448 28.72 14.11 39.97
C SER A 448 29.62 13.58 38.85
N VAL A 449 30.69 12.84 39.21
CA VAL A 449 31.60 12.19 38.25
C VAL A 449 30.88 11.06 37.51
N GLN A 450 30.09 10.23 38.20
CA GLN A 450 29.26 9.21 37.55
C GLN A 450 28.24 9.81 36.59
N LEU A 451 27.56 10.90 36.97
CA LEU A 451 26.62 11.62 36.10
C LEU A 451 27.33 12.25 34.90
N SER A 452 28.51 12.84 35.10
CA SER A 452 29.33 13.39 34.03
C SER A 452 29.78 12.31 33.05
N ASN A 453 30.33 11.20 33.54
CA ASN A 453 30.77 10.07 32.72
C ASN A 453 29.61 9.43 31.96
N LEU A 454 28.42 9.35 32.58
CA LEU A 454 27.20 8.91 31.91
C LEU A 454 26.79 9.91 30.82
N ALA A 455 26.84 11.20 31.08
CA ALA A 455 26.55 12.24 30.08
C ALA A 455 27.54 12.23 28.90
N THR A 456 28.82 11.92 29.14
CA THR A 456 29.85 11.78 28.09
C THR A 456 29.62 10.53 27.24
N ARG A 457 29.13 9.44 27.85
CA ARG A 457 28.77 8.20 27.16
C ARG A 457 27.46 8.30 26.38
N ILE A 458 26.59 9.28 26.65
CA ILE A 458 25.35 9.47 25.87
C ILE A 458 25.70 9.95 24.45
N ASN A 459 25.13 9.29 23.44
CA ASN A 459 25.14 9.74 22.07
C ASN A 459 24.17 10.92 21.90
N TRP A 460 24.64 12.12 22.27
CA TRP A 460 23.85 13.34 22.17
C TRP A 460 23.36 13.64 20.76
N ARG A 461 24.08 13.18 19.72
CA ARG A 461 23.62 13.32 18.33
C ARG A 461 22.33 12.52 18.11
N PHE A 462 22.30 11.24 18.48
CA PHE A 462 21.09 10.43 18.36
C PHE A 462 19.95 10.98 19.24
N VAL A 463 20.23 11.29 20.50
CA VAL A 463 19.21 11.83 21.44
C VAL A 463 18.63 13.14 20.93
N THR A 464 19.46 14.04 20.42
CA THR A 464 19.01 15.34 19.87
C THR A 464 18.17 15.15 18.61
N ILE A 465 18.56 14.24 17.71
CA ILE A 465 17.77 13.93 16.51
C ILE A 465 16.44 13.27 16.88
N ALA A 466 16.45 12.30 17.79
CA ALA A 466 15.27 11.57 18.20
C ALA A 466 14.27 12.44 18.97
N LEU A 467 14.71 13.11 20.04
CA LEU A 467 13.84 13.93 20.88
C LEU A 467 13.59 15.31 20.29
N GLY A 468 14.64 16.00 19.85
CA GLY A 468 14.54 17.33 19.24
C GLY A 468 13.82 17.29 17.89
N GLY A 469 14.23 16.37 17.01
CA GLY A 469 13.53 16.15 15.75
C GLY A 469 12.08 15.69 15.95
N GLY A 470 11.84 14.78 16.91
CA GLY A 470 10.49 14.32 17.26
C GLY A 470 9.58 15.46 17.73
N ALA A 471 10.07 16.33 18.62
CA ALA A 471 9.32 17.49 19.10
C ALA A 471 9.00 18.49 17.97
N VAL A 472 9.95 18.75 17.07
CA VAL A 472 9.73 19.60 15.89
C VAL A 472 8.67 18.99 14.97
N VAL A 473 8.79 17.70 14.63
CA VAL A 473 7.82 17.01 13.77
C VAL A 473 6.44 16.95 14.42
N TYR A 474 6.36 16.73 15.73
CA TYR A 474 5.11 16.80 16.47
C TYR A 474 4.49 18.20 16.41
N GLY A 475 5.27 19.25 16.66
CA GLY A 475 4.80 20.64 16.62
C GLY A 475 4.28 21.04 15.24
N VAL A 476 5.04 20.74 14.18
CA VAL A 476 4.61 20.95 12.79
C VAL A 476 3.37 20.11 12.48
N GLY A 477 3.35 18.85 12.90
CA GLY A 477 2.22 17.95 12.69
C GLY A 477 0.95 18.45 13.39
N MET A 478 1.04 18.96 14.61
CA MET A 478 -0.09 19.57 15.32
C MET A 478 -0.55 20.86 14.64
N ALA A 479 0.38 21.71 14.22
CA ALA A 479 0.03 22.96 13.51
C ALA A 479 -0.64 22.70 12.15
N VAL A 480 -0.22 21.65 11.43
CA VAL A 480 -0.72 21.33 10.09
C VAL A 480 -1.98 20.46 10.14
N PHE A 481 -1.97 19.38 10.93
CA PHE A 481 -3.03 18.36 10.92
C PHE A 481 -4.04 18.54 12.05
N ASN A 482 -3.69 19.25 13.12
CA ASN A 482 -4.45 19.34 14.38
C ASN A 482 -4.93 17.96 14.89
N ALA A 483 -4.08 16.94 14.68
CA ALA A 483 -4.40 15.54 14.95
C ALA A 483 -3.28 14.91 15.81
N PRO A 484 -3.44 14.83 17.13
CA PRO A 484 -2.39 14.40 18.05
C PRO A 484 -1.82 13.02 17.75
N LEU A 485 -2.65 12.08 17.27
CA LEU A 485 -2.20 10.73 16.94
C LEU A 485 -1.32 10.70 15.68
N ILE A 486 -1.67 11.48 14.66
CA ILE A 486 -0.86 11.58 13.42
C ILE A 486 0.46 12.27 13.72
N ALA A 487 0.42 13.39 14.46
CA ALA A 487 1.61 14.12 14.88
C ALA A 487 2.52 13.24 15.76
N GLY A 488 1.93 12.50 16.71
CA GLY A 488 2.67 11.57 17.58
C GLY A 488 3.31 10.41 16.81
N GLY A 489 2.61 9.82 15.84
CA GLY A 489 3.19 8.78 14.99
C GLY A 489 4.34 9.30 14.11
N ALA A 490 4.17 10.49 13.51
CA ALA A 490 5.22 11.13 12.70
C ALA A 490 6.45 11.51 13.54
N ALA A 491 6.26 11.89 14.81
CA ALA A 491 7.33 12.25 15.73
C ALA A 491 8.31 11.09 16.02
N LEU A 492 7.93 9.84 15.74
CA LEU A 492 8.81 8.68 15.86
C LEU A 492 9.76 8.54 14.66
N LEU A 493 9.47 9.17 13.53
CA LEU A 493 10.28 9.01 12.30
C LEU A 493 11.75 9.44 12.48
N PRO A 494 12.09 10.56 13.12
CA PRO A 494 13.48 10.94 13.33
C PRO A 494 14.27 9.91 14.15
N ALA A 495 13.64 9.31 15.17
CA ALA A 495 14.26 8.27 15.98
C ALA A 495 14.44 6.97 15.20
N LEU A 496 13.46 6.60 14.37
CA LEU A 496 13.56 5.44 13.49
C LEU A 496 14.68 5.63 12.47
N VAL A 497 14.72 6.76 11.76
CA VAL A 497 15.75 7.06 10.75
C VAL A 497 17.13 7.16 11.38
N GLY A 498 17.26 7.86 12.51
CA GLY A 498 18.53 8.04 13.21
C GLY A 498 19.07 6.77 13.89
N GLY A 499 18.20 5.80 14.19
CA GLY A 499 18.56 4.54 14.84
C GLY A 499 18.72 3.37 13.85
N THR A 500 18.38 3.57 12.57
CA THR A 500 18.61 2.57 11.52
C THR A 500 19.95 2.80 10.85
N GLU A 501 20.76 1.75 10.82
CA GLU A 501 22.00 1.69 10.07
C GLU A 501 21.82 0.80 8.84
N ALA A 502 22.31 1.24 7.69
CA ALA A 502 22.35 0.44 6.48
C ALA A 502 23.69 -0.30 6.43
N ARG A 503 23.65 -1.63 6.26
CA ARG A 503 24.85 -2.46 6.07
C ARG A 503 24.93 -2.92 4.62
N ASP A 504 26.14 -2.87 4.09
CA ASP A 504 26.46 -3.27 2.72
C ASP A 504 26.13 -4.72 2.45
N GLY A 505 25.68 -4.98 1.23
CA GLY A 505 25.58 -6.31 0.69
C GLY A 505 26.94 -6.82 0.25
N ARG A 506 27.13 -8.14 0.31
CA ARG A 506 28.31 -8.83 -0.19
C ARG A 506 27.90 -10.07 -0.95
N LEU A 507 28.45 -10.24 -2.15
CA LEU A 507 28.42 -11.47 -2.90
C LEU A 507 29.82 -12.07 -2.86
N ASP A 508 29.94 -13.31 -2.40
CA ASP A 508 31.21 -13.97 -2.18
C ASP A 508 31.19 -15.32 -2.92
N VAL A 509 32.04 -15.40 -3.96
CA VAL A 509 32.18 -16.50 -4.92
C VAL A 509 33.66 -16.74 -5.13
N ASP A 510 34.08 -17.99 -5.04
CA ASP A 510 35.43 -18.39 -5.41
C ASP A 510 35.37 -18.86 -6.87
N TRP A 511 35.87 -18.03 -7.79
CA TRP A 511 35.77 -18.26 -9.22
C TRP A 511 36.62 -19.46 -9.66
N GLY A 512 36.07 -20.30 -10.55
CA GLY A 512 36.82 -21.42 -11.12
C GLY A 512 37.98 -20.96 -12.03
N PRO A 513 39.02 -21.80 -12.21
CA PRO A 513 40.11 -21.50 -13.14
C PRO A 513 39.59 -21.48 -14.60
N THR A 514 39.98 -20.44 -15.35
CA THR A 514 39.52 -20.13 -16.73
C THR A 514 39.76 -21.26 -17.74
N HIS A 515 40.74 -22.13 -17.49
CA HIS A 515 41.15 -23.21 -18.40
C HIS A 515 40.19 -24.41 -18.42
N TYR A 516 39.14 -24.43 -17.59
CA TYR A 516 38.19 -25.54 -17.59
C TYR A 516 37.32 -25.59 -18.86
N GLU A 517 37.12 -24.45 -19.54
CA GLU A 517 36.47 -24.40 -20.86
C GLU A 517 37.34 -25.02 -21.96
N ASP A 518 38.64 -24.70 -21.97
CA ASP A 518 39.62 -25.31 -22.87
C ASP A 518 39.67 -26.83 -22.69
N VAL A 519 39.60 -27.31 -21.45
CA VAL A 519 39.55 -28.75 -21.14
C VAL A 519 38.27 -29.40 -21.63
N ARG A 520 37.13 -28.71 -21.65
CA ARG A 520 35.89 -29.26 -22.22
C ARG A 520 35.93 -29.38 -23.73
N ALA A 521 36.51 -28.40 -24.41
CA ALA A 521 36.72 -28.48 -25.85
C ALA A 521 37.60 -29.69 -26.17
N ILE A 522 38.71 -29.87 -25.43
CA ILE A 522 39.61 -31.02 -25.58
C ILE A 522 38.86 -32.35 -25.32
N VAL A 523 38.09 -32.46 -24.23
CA VAL A 523 37.33 -33.69 -23.92
C VAL A 523 36.20 -33.95 -24.93
N ALA A 524 35.57 -32.91 -25.48
CA ALA A 524 34.58 -33.05 -26.53
C ALA A 524 35.22 -33.55 -27.83
N THR A 525 36.37 -32.98 -28.22
CA THR A 525 37.18 -33.46 -29.35
C THR A 525 37.63 -34.90 -29.14
N GLU A 526 38.10 -35.27 -27.95
CA GLU A 526 38.47 -36.67 -27.64
C GLU A 526 37.28 -37.62 -27.72
N ARG A 527 36.07 -37.17 -27.35
CA ARG A 527 34.83 -37.98 -27.45
C ARG A 527 34.36 -38.14 -28.89
N ASP A 528 34.49 -37.11 -29.72
CA ASP A 528 34.22 -37.22 -31.15
C ASP A 528 35.26 -38.11 -31.83
N GLU A 529 36.55 -37.94 -31.53
CA GLU A 529 37.60 -38.85 -31.99
C GLU A 529 37.37 -40.29 -31.53
N TYR A 530 36.89 -40.51 -30.30
CA TYR A 530 36.54 -41.84 -29.81
C TYR A 530 35.32 -42.43 -30.53
N LYS A 531 34.29 -41.63 -30.80
CA LYS A 531 33.16 -42.06 -31.64
C LYS A 531 33.63 -42.44 -33.03
N ASP A 532 34.46 -41.62 -33.65
CA ASP A 532 35.03 -41.88 -34.96
C ASP A 532 35.87 -43.16 -34.98
N ARG A 533 36.71 -43.38 -33.95
CA ARG A 533 37.48 -44.63 -33.78
C ARG A 533 36.58 -45.83 -33.53
N SER A 534 35.56 -45.72 -32.70
CA SER A 534 34.61 -46.83 -32.45
C SER A 534 33.82 -47.19 -33.71
N THR A 535 33.55 -46.19 -34.56
CA THR A 535 32.91 -46.41 -35.87
C THR A 535 33.89 -47.09 -36.83
N TYR A 536 35.17 -46.72 -36.79
CA TYR A 536 36.24 -47.38 -37.54
C TYR A 536 36.49 -48.83 -37.10
N ASP A 537 36.50 -49.10 -35.80
CA ASP A 537 36.65 -50.45 -35.24
C ASP A 537 35.43 -51.31 -35.57
N ALA A 538 34.21 -50.76 -35.49
CA ALA A 538 33.00 -51.45 -35.95
C ALA A 538 33.01 -51.72 -37.46
N LEU A 539 33.57 -50.82 -38.27
CA LEU A 539 33.77 -51.04 -39.71
C LEU A 539 34.82 -52.14 -39.96
N LEU A 540 35.91 -52.14 -39.20
CA LEU A 540 36.96 -53.17 -39.27
C LEU A 540 36.40 -54.54 -38.88
N GLU A 541 35.61 -54.62 -37.80
CA GLU A 541 34.94 -55.84 -37.37
C GLU A 541 33.99 -56.36 -38.47
N ALA A 542 33.19 -55.48 -39.07
CA ALA A 542 32.32 -55.83 -40.20
C ALA A 542 33.11 -56.32 -41.44
N ILE A 543 34.25 -55.69 -41.77
CA ILE A 543 35.11 -56.13 -42.87
C ILE A 543 35.70 -57.50 -42.56
N THR A 544 36.23 -57.72 -41.34
CA THR A 544 36.76 -59.03 -40.95
C THR A 544 35.69 -60.11 -40.93
N GLU A 545 34.45 -59.79 -40.53
CA GLU A 545 33.34 -60.74 -40.56
C GLU A 545 32.96 -61.10 -42.01
N ILE A 546 32.94 -60.13 -42.92
CA ILE A 546 32.76 -60.37 -44.36
C ILE A 546 33.88 -61.24 -44.93
N GLU A 547 35.14 -60.97 -44.58
CA GLU A 547 36.28 -61.78 -45.01
C GLU A 547 36.21 -63.21 -44.47
N PHE A 548 35.84 -63.39 -43.19
CA PHE A 548 35.62 -64.71 -42.61
C PHE A 548 34.44 -65.46 -43.24
N ASP A 549 33.34 -64.76 -43.58
CA ASP A 549 32.20 -65.36 -44.27
C ASP A 549 32.56 -65.75 -45.71
N GLN A 550 33.30 -64.92 -46.44
CA GLN A 550 33.82 -65.26 -47.76
C GLN A 550 34.78 -66.45 -47.71
N HIS A 551 35.63 -66.53 -46.69
CA HIS A 551 36.55 -67.66 -46.51
C HIS A 551 35.79 -68.96 -46.20
N LYS A 552 34.73 -68.90 -45.37
CA LYS A 552 33.83 -70.04 -45.11
C LYS A 552 33.09 -70.48 -46.37
N ARG A 553 32.58 -69.54 -47.19
CA ARG A 553 31.93 -69.87 -48.47
C ARG A 553 32.90 -70.50 -49.47
N ALA A 554 34.15 -70.03 -49.52
CA ALA A 554 35.19 -70.63 -50.36
C ALA A 554 35.53 -72.07 -49.92
N LEU A 555 35.61 -72.32 -48.60
CA LEU A 555 35.82 -73.66 -48.06
C LEU A 555 34.62 -74.58 -48.34
N GLN A 556 33.40 -74.10 -48.17
CA GLN A 556 32.18 -74.86 -48.52
C GLN A 556 32.10 -75.16 -50.03
N PHE A 557 32.54 -74.24 -50.88
CA PHE A 557 32.62 -74.46 -52.32
C PHE A 557 33.68 -75.51 -52.68
N ALA A 558 34.84 -75.48 -52.01
CA ALA A 558 35.87 -76.49 -52.16
C ALA A 558 35.41 -77.88 -51.69
N ASP A 559 34.69 -77.97 -50.57
CA ASP A 559 34.10 -79.22 -50.08
C ASP A 559 32.99 -79.72 -51.02
N LYS A 560 32.16 -78.83 -51.57
CA LYS A 560 31.14 -79.19 -52.56
C LYS A 560 31.74 -79.67 -53.88
N LEU A 561 32.84 -79.07 -54.32
CA LEU A 561 33.61 -79.57 -55.47
C LEU A 561 34.24 -80.93 -55.18
N ARG A 562 34.74 -81.13 -53.96
CA ARG A 562 35.30 -82.40 -53.52
C ARG A 562 34.24 -83.49 -53.46
N SER A 563 33.04 -83.19 -52.94
CA SER A 563 31.93 -84.13 -52.90
C SER A 563 31.40 -84.45 -54.30
N GLN A 564 31.29 -83.45 -55.19
CA GLN A 564 30.92 -83.70 -56.60
C GLN A 564 31.98 -84.50 -57.36
N ALA A 565 33.27 -84.30 -57.07
CA ALA A 565 34.34 -85.12 -57.65
C ALA A 565 34.30 -86.57 -57.12
N GLN A 566 33.90 -86.78 -55.86
CA GLN A 566 33.68 -88.12 -55.30
C GLN A 566 32.42 -88.77 -55.88
N GLU A 567 31.32 -88.01 -56.04
CA GLU A 567 30.08 -88.50 -56.64
C GLU A 567 30.27 -88.90 -58.11
N LEU A 568 31.01 -88.11 -58.90
CA LEU A 568 31.40 -88.48 -60.27
C LEU A 568 32.36 -89.69 -60.32
N SER A 569 33.22 -89.85 -59.32
CA SER A 569 34.09 -91.03 -59.20
C SER A 569 33.28 -92.29 -58.91
N ASP A 570 32.29 -92.20 -58.03
CA ASP A 570 31.44 -93.31 -57.63
C ASP A 570 30.39 -93.65 -58.71
N GLU A 571 29.89 -92.67 -59.47
CA GLU A 571 28.98 -92.88 -60.61
C GLU A 571 29.68 -93.53 -61.82
N THR A 572 31.00 -93.35 -61.98
CA THR A 572 31.78 -94.00 -63.05
C THR A 572 32.18 -95.45 -62.71
N HIS A 573 31.99 -95.91 -61.46
CA HIS A 573 32.27 -97.26 -60.99
C HIS A 573 31.04 -97.91 -60.32
N GLY A 574 29.91 -97.95 -61.03
CA GLY A 574 28.65 -98.52 -60.52
C GLY A 574 28.59 -100.06 -60.42
N GLY A 575 27.80 -100.54 -59.44
CA GLY A 575 27.17 -101.87 -59.40
C GLY A 575 26.44 -102.19 -58.07
N PRO A 576 25.25 -102.83 -58.06
CA PRO A 576 24.02 -102.34 -57.38
C PRO A 576 23.38 -103.36 -56.37
N PRO A 577 22.06 -103.33 -56.04
CA PRO A 577 21.29 -102.43 -55.14
C PRO A 577 20.43 -103.18 -54.07
N VAL A 578 19.91 -102.54 -52.99
CA VAL A 578 18.68 -102.95 -52.24
C VAL A 578 18.07 -101.75 -51.45
N ALA A 579 16.96 -101.16 -51.93
CA ALA A 579 15.57 -101.09 -51.38
C ALA A 579 15.39 -100.38 -50.00
N ASP A 580 14.83 -99.15 -49.96
CA ASP A 580 13.41 -98.73 -50.00
C ASP A 580 12.66 -98.84 -48.65
N ASP A 581 12.31 -97.69 -48.06
CA ASP A 581 10.99 -97.45 -47.46
C ASP A 581 10.67 -95.94 -47.43
N ALA A 582 9.44 -95.62 -47.79
CA ALA A 582 9.02 -94.34 -48.36
C ALA A 582 8.24 -93.43 -47.39
N ALA A 583 8.47 -92.12 -47.60
CA ALA A 583 7.55 -90.98 -47.62
C ALA A 583 6.63 -90.67 -46.43
N SER A 584 6.64 -89.38 -46.01
CA SER A 584 5.49 -88.46 -46.15
C SER A 584 5.88 -87.00 -45.86
N GLU A 585 5.49 -86.13 -46.80
CA GLU A 585 5.40 -84.66 -46.86
C GLU A 585 4.60 -83.98 -45.70
N PRO A 586 4.54 -82.63 -45.51
CA PRO A 586 4.36 -81.55 -46.52
C PRO A 586 5.27 -80.30 -46.32
N SER A 587 5.52 -79.42 -47.30
CA SER A 587 4.66 -78.65 -48.23
C SER A 587 3.85 -77.52 -47.57
N THR A 588 3.90 -76.34 -48.23
CA THR A 588 3.30 -75.01 -47.94
C THR A 588 4.03 -74.18 -46.88
N GLY A 589 4.41 -72.91 -47.11
CA GLY A 589 4.03 -71.98 -48.17
C GLY A 589 3.47 -70.69 -47.55
N VAL A 590 4.27 -69.62 -47.64
CA VAL A 590 3.87 -68.21 -47.83
C VAL A 590 3.00 -67.55 -46.74
N ALA A 591 3.58 -66.57 -46.02
CA ALA A 591 3.29 -65.15 -46.22
C ALA A 591 4.07 -64.29 -45.21
N ASP A 592 4.99 -63.49 -45.75
CA ASP A 592 5.40 -62.13 -45.38
C ASP A 592 4.94 -61.56 -44.02
N ASP A 593 5.90 -61.33 -43.11
CA ASP A 593 6.46 -60.00 -42.78
C ASP A 593 7.93 -60.15 -42.32
#